data_AF-A0A7J5XYC6-F1
#
_entry.id   AF-A0A7J5XYC6-F1
#
_cell.length_a   1.000
_cell.length_b   1.000
_cell.length_c   1.000
_cell.angle_alpha   90.00
_cell.angle_beta   90.00
_cell.angle_gamma   90.00
#
_symmetry.space_group_name_H-M   'P 1'
#
loop_
_entity.id
_entity.type
_entity.pdbx_description
1 polymer ?
#
loop_
_entity_poly.entity_id
_entity_poly.type
_entity_poly.pdbx_seq_one_letter_code
_entity_poly.pdbx_strand_id
1 'polypeptide(L)'
;MCGSQTVQLQILMCPVYFNGYNESLLALNSEHSKLQCKGTPDWTADPPVVKFNFSITEEGITFCSSQLTVGDLENSQLREVTEEVGSGLFADYSKVQYIGISGMVCSEDPGSGAITYHQEVMYRSSCRYPLQYLVNNTQMSV
;
A
#
# COMPACT_ATOMS: atom_id res chain seq x y z
N MET A 1 -5.75 1.90 7.39
CA MET A 1 -5.15 1.49 8.67
C MET A 1 -3.99 0.53 8.41
N CYS A 2 -2.81 0.82 8.96
CA CYS A 2 -1.63 -0.04 8.86
C CYS A 2 -1.62 -1.00 10.06
N GLY A 3 -1.97 -2.28 9.86
CA GLY A 3 -1.93 -3.31 10.89
C GLY A 3 -0.58 -4.03 10.93
N SER A 4 -0.31 -4.79 12.01
CA SER A 4 0.96 -5.50 12.21
C SER A 4 1.21 -6.67 11.27
N GLN A 5 0.19 -7.16 10.56
CA GLN A 5 0.29 -8.25 9.57
C GLN A 5 -0.33 -7.86 8.22
N THR A 6 -1.33 -6.99 8.22
CA THR A 6 -2.06 -6.60 7.02
C THR A 6 -2.26 -5.10 6.98
N VAL A 7 -2.17 -4.53 5.78
CA VAL A 7 -2.54 -3.16 5.50
C VAL A 7 -3.97 -3.15 4.96
N GLN A 8 -4.80 -2.30 5.53
CA GLN A 8 -6.18 -2.10 5.11
C GLN A 8 -6.35 -0.68 4.59
N LEU A 9 -6.66 -0.51 3.32
CA LEU A 9 -6.98 0.79 2.73
C LEU A 9 -8.49 0.89 2.49
N GLN A 10 -9.04 2.08 2.69
CA GLN A 10 -10.44 2.37 2.45
C GLN A 10 -10.50 3.66 1.65
N ILE A 11 -11.12 3.59 0.47
CA ILE A 11 -11.27 4.71 -0.45
C ILE A 11 -12.76 4.95 -0.63
N LEU A 12 -13.19 6.20 -0.55
CA LEU A 12 -14.58 6.58 -0.79
C LEU A 12 -14.97 6.27 -2.24
N MET A 13 -16.13 5.66 -2.45
CA MET A 13 -16.63 5.37 -3.80
C MET A 13 -17.12 6.60 -4.54
N CYS A 14 -17.72 7.57 -3.85
CA CYS A 14 -18.37 8.71 -4.50
C CYS A 14 -17.41 9.50 -5.42
N PRO A 15 -16.17 9.85 -5.02
CA PRO A 15 -15.21 10.50 -5.91
C PRO A 15 -14.79 9.62 -7.10
N VAL A 16 -14.76 8.30 -6.92
CA VAL A 16 -14.39 7.34 -7.98
C VAL A 16 -15.46 7.32 -9.07
N TYR A 17 -16.73 7.17 -8.68
CA TYR A 17 -17.87 7.23 -9.60
C TYR A 17 -18.04 8.61 -10.24
N PHE A 18 -17.75 9.69 -9.51
CA PHE A 18 -17.81 11.04 -10.05
C PHE A 18 -16.83 11.23 -11.22
N ASN A 19 -15.67 10.57 -11.19
CA ASN A 19 -14.69 10.57 -12.28
C ASN A 19 -15.03 9.56 -13.41
N GLY A 20 -16.11 8.80 -13.27
CA GLY A 20 -16.55 7.82 -14.27
C GLY A 20 -15.91 6.44 -14.15
N TYR A 21 -15.22 6.14 -13.04
CA TYR A 21 -14.64 4.82 -12.78
C TYR A 21 -15.54 3.96 -11.89
N ASN A 22 -15.43 2.65 -12.06
CA ASN A 22 -16.06 1.65 -11.21
C ASN A 22 -15.06 1.09 -10.20
N GLU A 23 -15.56 0.51 -9.12
CA GLU A 23 -14.79 -0.20 -8.11
C GLU A 23 -13.90 -1.30 -8.70
N SER A 24 -14.39 -1.99 -9.74
CA SER A 24 -13.67 -3.07 -10.44
C SER A 24 -12.52 -2.58 -11.33
N LEU A 25 -12.49 -1.28 -11.63
CA LEU A 25 -11.43 -0.61 -12.38
C LEU A 25 -10.32 -0.10 -11.46
N LEU A 26 -10.47 -0.19 -10.14
CA LEU A 26 -9.42 0.17 -9.19
C LEU A 26 -8.58 -1.06 -8.81
N ALA A 27 -7.27 -0.93 -8.92
CA ALA A 27 -6.34 -1.96 -8.48
C ALA A 27 -5.09 -1.38 -7.80
N LEU A 28 -4.50 -2.18 -6.92
CA LEU A 28 -3.21 -1.88 -6.29
C LEU A 28 -2.08 -1.93 -7.31
N ASN A 29 -1.26 -0.88 -7.32
CA ASN A 29 -0.09 -0.64 -8.18
C ASN A 29 -0.33 -0.95 -9.66
N SER A 30 -1.52 -0.59 -10.16
CA SER A 30 -1.93 -0.84 -11.55
C SER A 30 -1.99 -2.34 -11.93
N GLU A 31 -2.08 -3.24 -10.96
CA GLU A 31 -2.20 -4.69 -11.17
C GLU A 31 -3.66 -5.10 -11.36
N HIS A 32 -4.22 -4.78 -12.54
CA HIS A 32 -5.62 -5.09 -12.87
C HIS A 32 -5.83 -6.55 -13.26
N SER A 33 -4.76 -7.31 -13.54
CA SER A 33 -4.83 -8.71 -13.95
C SER A 33 -5.20 -9.66 -12.80
N LYS A 34 -4.87 -9.29 -11.56
CA LYS A 34 -5.07 -10.13 -10.37
C LYS A 34 -6.26 -9.64 -9.56
N LEU A 35 -7.24 -10.53 -9.36
CA LEU A 35 -8.44 -10.22 -8.57
C LEU A 35 -8.14 -9.83 -7.11
N GLN A 36 -7.10 -10.41 -6.51
CA GLN A 36 -6.70 -10.10 -5.13
C GLN A 36 -6.15 -8.68 -4.97
N CYS A 37 -5.72 -8.05 -6.07
CA CYS A 37 -5.23 -6.67 -6.07
C CYS A 37 -6.35 -5.65 -6.33
N LYS A 38 -7.55 -6.13 -6.68
CA LYS A 38 -8.72 -5.29 -6.91
C LYS A 38 -9.41 -4.92 -5.61
N GLY A 39 -10.09 -3.79 -5.63
CA GLY A 39 -10.85 -3.30 -4.50
C GLY A 39 -12.13 -4.11 -4.27
N THR A 40 -12.43 -4.42 -3.01
CA THR A 40 -13.70 -5.03 -2.62
C THR A 40 -14.69 -3.94 -2.21
N PRO A 41 -15.82 -3.78 -2.90
CA PRO A 41 -16.81 -2.77 -2.56
C PRO A 41 -17.55 -3.10 -1.27
N ASP A 42 -17.70 -2.12 -0.38
CA ASP A 42 -18.56 -2.17 0.79
C ASP A 42 -19.65 -1.10 0.69
N TRP A 43 -20.84 -1.56 0.32
CA TRP A 43 -22.06 -0.76 0.18
C TRP A 43 -22.83 -0.60 1.50
N THR A 44 -22.41 -1.29 2.56
CA THR A 44 -23.06 -1.22 3.88
C THR A 44 -22.52 -0.08 4.72
N ALA A 45 -21.31 0.41 4.40
CA ALA A 45 -20.75 1.61 4.99
C ALA A 45 -21.46 2.87 4.45
N ASP A 46 -21.70 3.84 5.33
CA ASP A 46 -22.24 5.16 4.98
C ASP A 46 -21.20 6.24 5.32
N PRO A 47 -20.57 6.89 4.33
CA PRO A 47 -20.70 6.69 2.88
C PRO A 47 -20.02 5.40 2.33
N PRO A 48 -20.41 4.89 1.15
CA PRO A 48 -19.85 3.66 0.56
C PRO A 48 -18.35 3.73 0.29
N VAL A 49 -17.63 2.64 0.57
CA VAL A 49 -16.17 2.56 0.45
C VAL A 49 -15.70 1.34 -0.31
N VAL A 50 -14.61 1.47 -1.05
CA VAL A 50 -13.84 0.35 -1.60
C VAL A 50 -12.72 0.00 -0.62
N LYS A 51 -12.64 -1.27 -0.24
CA LYS A 51 -11.63 -1.79 0.69
C LYS A 51 -10.54 -2.54 -0.07
N PHE A 52 -9.30 -2.32 0.33
CA PHE A 52 -8.15 -3.09 -0.14
C PHE A 52 -7.44 -3.69 1.07
N ASN A 53 -7.07 -4.96 0.97
CA ASN A 53 -6.36 -5.68 2.02
C ASN A 53 -5.18 -6.44 1.42
N PHE A 54 -3.98 -6.18 1.91
CA PHE A 54 -2.80 -6.93 1.52
C PHE A 54 -1.91 -7.22 2.72
N SER A 55 -1.21 -8.35 2.65
CA SER A 55 -0.26 -8.78 3.69
C SER A 55 1.03 -7.97 3.59
N ILE A 56 1.66 -7.69 4.74
CA ILE A 56 2.99 -7.06 4.80
C ILE A 56 4.14 -8.07 4.61
N THR A 57 3.82 -9.34 4.36
CA THR A 57 4.83 -10.36 4.03
C THR A 57 5.47 -10.05 2.68
N GLU A 58 6.72 -10.48 2.48
CA GLU A 58 7.45 -10.28 1.22
C GLU A 58 6.66 -10.80 0.01
N GLU A 59 6.06 -11.98 0.13
CA GLU A 59 5.16 -12.56 -0.87
C GLU A 59 3.91 -11.69 -1.11
N GLY A 60 3.30 -11.15 -0.04
CA GLY A 60 2.09 -10.32 -0.15
C GLY A 60 2.34 -8.97 -0.82
N ILE A 61 3.53 -8.40 -0.59
CA ILE A 61 3.93 -7.11 -1.16
C ILE A 61 4.28 -7.28 -2.64
N THR A 62 5.06 -8.30 -2.99
CA THR A 62 5.42 -8.62 -4.38
C THR A 62 4.20 -9.06 -5.20
N PHE A 63 3.19 -9.67 -4.57
CA PHE A 63 1.99 -10.17 -5.25
C PHE A 63 1.25 -9.07 -6.02
N CYS A 64 1.07 -7.88 -5.42
CA CYS A 64 0.44 -6.73 -6.08
C CYS A 64 1.45 -5.66 -6.50
N SER A 65 2.73 -5.99 -6.67
CA SER A 65 3.78 -5.05 -7.07
C SER A 65 3.87 -3.81 -6.15
N SER A 66 3.59 -3.97 -4.86
CA SER A 66 3.77 -2.90 -3.87
C SER A 66 5.26 -2.67 -3.64
N GLN A 67 5.64 -1.43 -3.37
CA GLN A 67 7.04 -1.07 -3.17
C GLN A 67 7.36 -1.09 -1.68
N LEU A 68 8.24 -2.02 -1.30
CA LEU A 68 8.99 -1.90 -0.08
C LEU A 68 10.00 -0.77 -0.24
N THR A 69 9.86 0.27 0.57
CA THR A 69 10.94 1.22 0.81
C THR A 69 11.65 0.74 2.07
N VAL A 70 12.33 -0.40 1.94
CA VAL A 70 13.42 -0.73 2.85
C VAL A 70 14.49 0.31 2.57
N GLY A 71 15.14 0.86 3.59
CA GLY A 71 16.34 1.66 3.37
C GLY A 71 17.49 0.89 2.72
N ASP A 72 17.26 -0.34 2.23
CA ASP A 72 18.17 -1.24 1.56
C ASP A 72 17.47 -1.81 0.32
N LEU A 73 17.34 -1.00 -0.74
CA LEU A 73 17.24 -1.53 -2.10
C LEU A 73 18.50 -1.13 -2.84
N GLU A 74 19.32 -2.14 -3.10
CA GLU A 74 20.46 -2.05 -4.00
C GLU A 74 20.04 -1.33 -5.29
N ASN A 75 20.77 -0.26 -5.59
CA ASN A 75 20.76 0.49 -6.86
C ASN A 75 19.54 1.39 -7.14
N SER A 76 19.40 2.48 -6.38
CA SER A 76 19.56 3.85 -6.88
C SER A 76 19.27 4.86 -5.77
N GLN A 77 20.30 5.13 -4.98
CA GLN A 77 20.57 6.43 -4.33
C GLN A 77 19.38 7.20 -3.73
N LEU A 78 18.84 6.71 -2.61
CA LEU A 78 18.81 7.41 -1.31
C LEU A 78 18.32 6.42 -0.23
N ARG A 79 19.24 5.84 0.55
CA ARG A 79 18.89 5.06 1.75
C ARG A 79 18.47 6.05 2.83
N GLU A 80 17.18 6.16 3.10
CA GLU A 80 16.71 6.68 4.39
C GLU A 80 16.00 5.55 5.12
N VAL A 81 16.79 4.66 5.75
CA VAL A 81 16.30 4.09 7.01
C VAL A 81 16.13 5.31 7.92
N THR A 82 14.90 5.79 8.08
CA THR A 82 14.62 6.88 9.01
C THR A 82 14.88 6.33 10.40
N GLU A 83 16.03 6.71 10.96
CA GLU A 83 16.35 6.55 12.36
C GLU A 83 15.66 7.69 13.10
N GLU A 84 14.57 7.35 13.79
CA GLU A 84 13.87 8.30 14.62
C GLU A 84 14.08 7.95 16.10
N VAL A 85 14.01 8.96 16.96
CA VAL A 85 14.01 8.74 18.41
C VAL A 85 12.75 7.97 18.73
N GLY A 86 12.89 6.86 19.47
CA GLY A 86 11.77 6.01 19.80
C GLY A 86 10.65 6.79 20.49
N SER A 87 9.41 6.56 20.07
CA SER A 87 8.22 7.13 20.70
C SER A 87 7.25 6.02 21.12
N GLY A 88 6.42 6.29 22.13
CA GLY A 88 5.48 5.31 22.66
C GLY A 88 6.17 4.08 23.26
N LEU A 89 5.82 2.89 22.77
CA LEU A 89 6.36 1.60 23.26
C LEU A 89 7.87 1.43 23.02
N PHE A 90 8.48 2.26 22.18
CA PHE A 90 9.91 2.23 21.91
C PHE A 90 10.66 3.43 22.52
N ALA A 91 10.05 4.18 23.44
CA ALA A 91 10.66 5.37 24.06
C ALA A 91 11.98 5.09 24.80
N ASP A 92 12.20 3.85 25.23
CA ASP A 92 13.45 3.43 25.89
C ASP A 92 14.63 3.33 24.92
N TYR A 93 14.38 3.31 23.60
CA TYR A 93 15.41 3.21 22.57
C TYR A 93 15.76 4.58 22.00
N SER A 94 17.05 4.93 22.06
CA SER A 94 17.56 6.19 21.48
C SER A 94 17.50 6.23 19.95
N LYS A 95 17.45 5.05 19.31
CA LYS A 95 17.37 4.90 17.85
C LYS A 95 16.47 3.74 17.49
N VAL A 96 15.44 3.99 16.69
CA VAL A 96 14.57 2.97 16.12
C VAL A 96 14.59 3.12 14.60
N GLN A 97 14.82 1.99 13.92
CA GLN A 97 14.84 1.92 12.48
C GLN A 97 13.48 1.51 11.94
N TYR A 98 13.01 2.24 10.93
CA TYR A 98 11.72 2.01 10.28
C TYR A 98 11.90 1.59 8.82
N ILE A 99 11.01 0.71 8.38
CA ILE A 99 10.79 0.36 6.98
C ILE A 99 9.50 1.02 6.49
N GLY A 100 9.51 1.55 5.27
CA GLY A 100 8.33 2.08 4.62
C GLY A 100 7.70 1.02 3.72
N ILE A 101 6.40 0.80 3.84
CA ILE A 101 5.62 0.09 2.81
C ILE A 101 4.81 1.14 2.08
N SER A 102 5.04 1.24 0.79
CA SER A 102 4.32 2.17 -0.07
C SER A 102 3.60 1.43 -1.17
N GLY A 103 2.42 1.92 -1.50
CA GLY A 103 1.62 1.38 -2.60
C GLY A 103 0.75 2.48 -3.17
N MET A 104 0.30 2.28 -4.40
CA MET A 104 -0.66 3.16 -5.06
C MET A 104 -1.90 2.36 -5.45
N VAL A 105 -3.06 3.02 -5.51
CA VAL A 105 -4.27 2.50 -6.14
C VAL A 105 -4.50 3.33 -7.37
N CYS A 106 -4.57 2.68 -8.53
CA CYS A 106 -4.79 3.33 -9.81
C CYS A 106 -6.12 2.86 -10.42
N SER A 107 -6.73 3.75 -11.18
CA SER A 107 -7.89 3.44 -12.02
C SER A 107 -7.46 3.03 -13.43
N GLU A 108 -8.06 1.98 -13.96
CA GLU A 108 -7.92 1.60 -15.36
C GLU A 108 -8.95 2.33 -16.21
N ASP A 109 -8.48 3.00 -17.27
CA ASP A 109 -9.35 3.68 -18.24
C ASP A 109 -10.19 2.66 -19.04
N PRO A 110 -11.53 2.74 -18.98
CA PRO A 110 -12.39 1.82 -19.74
C PRO A 110 -12.52 2.21 -21.23
N GLY A 111 -11.99 3.36 -21.64
CA GLY A 111 -12.06 3.83 -23.01
C GLY A 111 -11.04 3.14 -23.91
N SER A 112 -11.49 2.37 -24.92
CA SER A 112 -10.58 1.71 -25.89
C SER A 112 -9.99 2.67 -26.95
N GLY A 113 -10.06 3.99 -26.71
CA GLY A 113 -9.56 5.01 -27.62
C GLY A 113 -8.08 5.29 -27.40
N ALA A 114 -7.32 5.56 -28.46
CA ALA A 114 -5.89 5.90 -28.36
C ALA A 114 -5.62 7.21 -27.58
N ILE A 115 -6.66 8.02 -27.33
CA ILE A 115 -6.62 9.25 -26.52
C ILE A 115 -7.86 9.26 -25.61
N THR A 116 -7.65 9.25 -24.30
CA THR A 116 -8.70 9.41 -23.27
C THR A 116 -8.48 10.75 -22.55
N TYR A 117 -9.56 11.51 -22.34
CA TYR A 117 -9.54 12.76 -21.56
C TYR A 117 -10.04 12.55 -20.11
N HIS A 118 -10.14 11.29 -19.68
CA HIS A 118 -10.59 10.96 -18.33
C HIS A 118 -9.51 11.31 -17.31
N GLN A 119 -9.93 11.88 -16.19
CA GLN A 119 -9.01 12.21 -15.09
C GLN A 119 -8.68 10.95 -14.32
N GLU A 120 -7.48 10.40 -14.52
CA GLU A 120 -7.03 9.22 -13.79
C GLU A 120 -7.08 9.46 -12.27
N VAL A 121 -7.65 8.50 -11.55
CA VAL A 121 -7.75 8.53 -10.10
C VAL A 121 -6.60 7.72 -9.51
N MET A 122 -5.67 8.40 -8.85
CA MET A 122 -4.51 7.80 -8.20
C MET A 122 -4.47 8.13 -6.70
N TYR A 123 -4.45 7.09 -5.86
CA TYR A 123 -4.26 7.23 -4.41
C TYR A 123 -2.93 6.65 -3.99
N ARG A 124 -2.07 7.45 -3.37
CA ARG A 124 -0.80 6.98 -2.80
C ARG A 124 -0.96 6.70 -1.32
N SER A 125 -0.49 5.54 -0.89
CA SER A 125 -0.49 5.09 0.51
C SER A 125 0.94 4.83 0.97
N SER A 126 1.22 5.18 2.22
CA SER A 126 2.51 4.93 2.87
C SER A 126 2.29 4.54 4.33
N CYS A 127 2.78 3.38 4.72
CA CYS A 127 2.82 2.89 6.09
C CYS A 127 4.26 2.80 6.56
N ARG A 128 4.53 3.13 7.82
CA ARG A 128 5.85 2.97 8.44
C ARG A 128 5.78 1.90 9.51
N TYR A 129 6.67 0.92 9.45
CA TYR A 129 6.76 -0.16 10.42
C TYR A 129 8.16 -0.18 11.05
N PRO A 130 8.29 -0.24 12.38
CA PRO A 130 9.60 -0.47 12.97
C PRO A 130 10.08 -1.87 12.63
N LEU A 131 11.37 -2.01 12.30
CA LEU A 131 11.96 -3.26 11.81
C LEU A 131 11.66 -4.46 12.71
N GLN A 132 11.55 -4.25 14.02
CA GLN A 132 11.29 -5.30 15.00
C GLN A 132 9.99 -6.10 14.75
N TYR A 133 8.98 -5.52 14.08
CA TYR A 133 7.76 -6.27 13.71
C TYR A 133 7.93 -7.19 12.49
N LEU A 134 8.93 -6.96 11.64
CA LEU A 134 9.21 -7.81 10.48
C LEU A 134 10.28 -8.87 10.75
N VAL A 135 10.99 -8.77 11.88
CA VAL A 135 12.11 -9.66 12.26
C VAL A 135 11.65 -11.04 12.75
N ASN A 136 10.36 -11.39 12.64
CA ASN A 136 9.84 -12.66 13.13
C ASN A 136 10.23 -13.90 12.30
N ASN A 137 11.18 -13.79 11.35
CA ASN A 137 11.69 -14.93 10.58
C ASN A 137 13.15 -14.82 10.14
N THR A 138 13.93 -13.85 10.63
CA THR A 138 15.39 -13.95 10.47
C THR A 138 15.86 -14.93 11.54
N GLN A 139 16.01 -16.20 11.18
CA GLN A 139 16.91 -17.07 11.93
C GLN A 139 18.25 -16.33 11.99
N MET A 140 18.60 -15.79 13.16
CA MET A 140 19.97 -15.43 13.45
C MET A 140 20.74 -16.74 13.43
N SER A 141 21.22 -17.13 12.25
CA SER A 141 22.26 -18.14 12.15
C SER A 141 23.48 -17.53 12.80
N VAL A 142 23.77 -18.00 14.01
CA VAL A 142 25.04 -17.77 14.69
C VAL A 142 26.13 -18.57 13.96
#